data_AF-A0AAW4BJ56-F1
#
_entry.id   AF-A0AAW4BJ56-F1
#
_cell.length_a   1.000
_cell.length_b   1.000
_cell.length_c   1.000
_cell.angle_alpha   90.00
_cell.angle_beta   90.00
_cell.angle_gamma   90.00
#
_symmetry.space_group_name_H-M   'P 1'
#
loop_
_entity.id
_entity.type
_entity.pdbx_description
1 polymer ?
#
loop_
_entity_poly.entity_id
_entity_poly.type
_entity_poly.pdbx_seq_one_letter_code
_entity_poly.pdbx_strand_id
1 'polypeptide(L)'
;HVSATTSSRVWSVTTTATDGIRAGSLPVNSQVTCRESLTIPATMNLLRRPTLPVRSRDANKNVWALLCHLHFNYHAILGTDDPTATLKNVFDLYNHNQAVQNHIYIESLQNIEQEQVVAPIRVSGKTCFAYGTKISVTLD
;
A
#
# COMPACT_ATOMS: atom_id res chain seq x y z
N HIS A 1 -5.52 35.07 39.01
CA HIS A 1 -5.55 34.81 37.56
C HIS A 1 -4.95 36.03 36.86
N VAL A 2 -3.64 36.02 36.58
CA VAL A 2 -2.97 37.13 35.90
C VAL A 2 -3.27 37.00 34.41
N SER A 3 -3.98 38.01 33.89
CA SER A 3 -4.30 38.16 32.47
C SER A 3 -3.01 38.10 31.65
N ALA A 4 -2.94 37.16 30.72
CA ALA A 4 -1.83 37.06 29.78
C ALA A 4 -1.79 38.35 28.95
N THR A 5 -0.77 39.16 29.22
CA THR A 5 -0.47 40.39 28.51
C THR A 5 -0.28 40.10 27.01
N THR A 6 -1.07 40.81 26.21
CA THR A 6 -1.18 40.78 24.75
C THR A 6 0.12 41.26 24.10
N SER A 7 1.11 40.37 24.01
CA SER A 7 2.24 40.52 23.09
C SER A 7 1.89 39.83 21.77
N SER A 8 2.07 40.54 20.65
CA SER A 8 1.92 39.95 19.31
C SER A 8 2.91 38.79 19.15
N ARG A 9 2.41 37.61 18.83
CA ARG A 9 3.23 36.40 18.62
C ARG A 9 3.23 36.06 17.14
N VAL A 10 4.41 36.06 16.53
CA VAL A 10 4.60 35.61 15.14
C VAL A 10 4.89 34.11 15.15
N TRP A 11 4.11 33.35 14.40
CA TRP A 11 4.32 31.92 14.19
C TRP A 11 5.03 31.72 12.86
N SER A 12 6.20 31.08 12.90
CA SER A 12 6.88 30.62 11.69
C SER A 12 6.46 29.18 11.41
N VAL A 13 5.78 28.97 10.27
CA VAL A 13 5.31 27.65 9.86
C VAL A 13 6.04 27.25 8.59
N THR A 14 6.72 26.10 8.62
CA THR A 14 7.24 25.44 7.43
C THR A 14 6.26 24.35 7.04
N THR A 15 5.74 24.41 5.82
CA THR A 15 4.76 23.44 5.30
C THR A 15 5.10 23.04 3.88
N THR A 16 4.73 21.81 3.52
CA THR A 16 4.81 21.29 2.15
C THR A 16 3.41 21.23 1.55
N ALA A 17 3.27 21.62 0.29
CA ALA A 17 2.01 21.57 -0.45
C ALA A 17 2.17 20.79 -1.76
N THR A 18 1.03 20.42 -2.36
CA THR A 18 0.96 19.75 -3.66
C THR A 18 -0.12 20.42 -4.52
N ASP A 19 0.04 20.39 -5.85
CA ASP A 19 -0.90 20.97 -6.81
C ASP A 19 -2.18 20.14 -7.01
N GLY A 20 -2.30 19.01 -6.31
CA GLY A 20 -3.50 18.19 -6.30
C GLY A 20 -3.89 17.71 -7.70
N ILE A 21 -5.11 18.04 -8.13
CA ILE A 21 -5.68 17.56 -9.40
C ILE A 21 -4.97 18.19 -10.61
N ARG A 22 -4.37 19.37 -10.46
CA ARG A 22 -3.74 20.11 -11.56
C ARG A 22 -2.60 19.33 -12.20
N ALA A 23 -1.80 18.60 -11.41
CA ALA A 23 -0.72 17.78 -11.94
C ALA A 23 -1.25 16.76 -12.97
N GLY A 24 -2.41 16.16 -12.68
CA GLY A 24 -3.07 15.24 -13.59
C GLY A 24 -3.68 15.89 -14.82
N SER A 25 -3.78 17.23 -14.94
CA SER A 25 -4.23 17.93 -16.16
C SER A 25 -3.11 18.26 -17.15
N LEU A 26 -1.85 18.05 -16.76
CA LEU A 26 -0.71 18.37 -17.59
C LEU A 26 -0.63 17.46 -18.82
N PRO A 27 -0.48 18.00 -20.04
CA PRO A 27 -0.30 17.20 -21.24
C PRO A 27 1.09 16.55 -21.28
N VAL A 28 1.25 15.50 -22.10
CA VAL A 28 2.52 14.74 -22.22
C VAL A 28 3.66 15.61 -22.79
N ASN A 29 3.34 16.65 -23.55
CA ASN A 29 4.32 17.61 -24.06
C ASN A 29 4.72 18.71 -23.05
N SER A 30 4.33 18.58 -21.77
CA SER A 30 4.76 19.50 -20.73
C SER A 30 6.28 19.40 -20.50
N GLN A 31 6.92 20.55 -20.26
CA GLN A 31 8.36 20.61 -19.99
C GLN A 31 8.66 20.20 -18.54
N VAL A 32 9.74 19.43 -18.36
CA VAL A 32 10.23 19.01 -17.04
C VAL A 32 11.64 19.57 -16.85
N THR A 33 11.85 20.27 -15.73
CA THR A 33 13.15 20.86 -15.37
C THR A 33 13.57 20.40 -13.98
N CYS A 34 14.82 19.98 -13.82
CA CYS A 34 15.40 19.72 -12.51
C CYS A 34 15.76 21.07 -11.87
N ARG A 35 15.33 21.30 -10.62
CA ARG A 35 15.65 22.53 -9.87
C ARG A 35 16.92 22.42 -9.03
N GLU A 36 17.50 21.22 -8.95
CA GLU A 36 18.75 20.98 -8.22
C GLU A 36 19.95 21.27 -9.13
N SER A 37 21.11 21.51 -8.50
CA SER A 37 22.39 21.74 -9.15
C SER A 37 22.99 20.47 -9.76
N LEU A 38 22.15 19.58 -10.31
CA LEU A 38 22.56 18.37 -10.99
C LEU A 38 22.56 18.66 -12.49
N THR A 39 23.75 18.79 -13.07
CA THR A 39 23.89 18.90 -14.52
C THR A 39 23.72 17.51 -15.13
N ILE A 40 22.49 17.17 -15.50
CA ILE A 40 22.22 15.94 -16.26
C ILE A 40 22.32 16.31 -17.75
N PRO A 41 23.31 15.80 -18.52
CA PRO A 41 23.43 16.06 -19.95
C PRO A 41 22.42 15.22 -20.75
N ALA A 42 21.13 15.38 -20.44
CA ALA A 42 20.04 14.67 -21.10
C ALA A 42 18.78 15.54 -21.17
N THR A 43 17.93 15.27 -22.16
CA THR A 43 16.60 15.88 -22.29
C THR A 43 15.58 15.09 -21.48
N MET A 44 14.88 15.74 -20.55
CA MET A 44 13.80 15.12 -19.79
C MET A 44 12.47 15.29 -20.52
N ASN A 45 11.80 14.16 -20.80
CA ASN A 45 10.49 14.12 -21.45
C ASN A 45 9.53 13.25 -20.66
N LEU A 46 8.23 13.60 -20.64
CA LEU A 46 7.20 12.77 -20.04
C LEU A 46 6.86 11.60 -20.97
N LEU A 47 6.95 10.36 -20.47
CA LEU A 47 6.54 9.17 -21.22
C LEU A 47 5.03 8.98 -21.23
N ARG A 48 4.36 9.47 -20.18
CA ARG A 48 2.92 9.41 -20.01
C ARG A 48 2.44 10.60 -19.21
N ARG A 49 1.13 10.85 -19.29
CA ARG A 49 0.47 11.88 -18.49
C ARG A 49 0.65 11.57 -16.99
N PRO A 50 0.94 12.57 -16.15
CA PRO A 50 0.97 12.37 -14.71
C PRO A 50 -0.38 11.84 -14.20
N THR A 51 -0.34 10.98 -13.19
CA THR A 51 -1.54 10.39 -12.61
C THR A 51 -2.32 11.41 -11.79
N LEU A 52 -3.64 11.21 -11.69
CA LEU A 52 -4.46 11.98 -10.76
C LEU A 52 -4.12 11.61 -9.30
N PRO A 53 -4.22 12.56 -8.36
CA PRO A 53 -4.04 12.26 -6.95
C PRO A 53 -5.10 11.26 -6.49
N VAL A 54 -4.66 10.16 -5.89
CA VAL A 54 -5.55 9.18 -5.27
C VAL A 54 -5.82 9.62 -3.83
N ARG A 55 -7.09 9.68 -3.45
CA ARG A 55 -7.53 9.97 -2.08
C ARG A 55 -8.26 8.74 -1.56
N SER A 56 -7.85 8.23 -0.40
CA SER A 56 -8.62 7.18 0.28
C SER A 56 -9.97 7.75 0.69
N ARG A 57 -11.06 7.23 0.13
CA ARG A 57 -12.43 7.70 0.38
C ARG A 57 -12.94 7.29 1.77
N ASP A 58 -12.41 6.21 2.34
CA ASP A 58 -12.89 5.58 3.56
C ASP A 58 -11.81 5.49 4.65
N ALA A 59 -11.26 6.63 5.07
CA ALA A 59 -10.27 6.65 6.14
C ALA A 59 -10.75 6.01 7.45
N ASN A 60 -12.05 6.05 7.77
CA ASN A 60 -12.56 5.55 9.07
C ASN A 60 -12.94 4.07 9.09
N LYS A 61 -13.53 3.51 8.01
CA LYS A 61 -13.88 2.08 7.96
C LYS A 61 -12.64 1.19 7.80
N ASN A 62 -11.61 1.72 7.16
CA ASN A 62 -10.43 0.96 6.76
C ASN A 62 -9.36 0.85 7.86
N VAL A 63 -9.40 1.69 8.90
CA VAL A 63 -8.38 1.69 9.97
C VAL A 63 -8.40 0.40 10.79
N TRP A 64 -9.56 -0.13 11.15
CA TRP A 64 -9.64 -1.36 11.94
C TRP A 64 -9.20 -2.59 11.13
N ALA A 65 -9.66 -2.71 9.88
CA ALA A 65 -9.21 -3.77 9.00
C ALA A 65 -7.69 -3.72 8.77
N LEU A 66 -7.13 -2.51 8.58
CA LEU A 66 -5.69 -2.31 8.48
C LEU A 66 -4.96 -2.68 9.77
N LEU A 67 -5.47 -2.29 10.94
CA LEU A 67 -4.85 -2.64 12.23
C LEU A 67 -4.86 -4.16 12.46
N CYS A 68 -5.97 -4.83 12.15
CA CYS A 68 -6.05 -6.29 12.21
C CYS A 68 -5.06 -6.96 11.24
N HIS A 69 -4.92 -6.43 10.02
CA HIS A 69 -3.94 -6.90 9.04
C HIS A 69 -2.48 -6.67 9.50
N LEU A 70 -2.17 -5.50 10.07
CA LEU A 70 -0.84 -5.14 10.58
C LEU A 70 -0.45 -5.94 11.83
N HIS A 71 -1.43 -6.48 12.56
CA HIS A 71 -1.19 -7.29 13.75
C HIS A 71 -0.52 -8.67 13.45
N PHE A 72 0.02 -8.88 12.24
CA PHE A 72 0.95 -9.95 11.85
C PHE A 72 0.72 -11.29 12.56
N ASN A 73 -0.48 -11.83 12.34
CA ASN A 73 -0.77 -13.20 12.70
C ASN A 73 -1.16 -13.94 11.44
N TYR A 74 -0.51 -15.08 11.19
CA TYR A 74 -0.98 -16.11 10.27
C TYR A 74 -2.50 -16.33 10.44
N HIS A 75 -2.98 -16.31 11.68
CA HIS A 75 -4.39 -16.43 12.03
C HIS A 75 -5.30 -15.30 11.53
N ALA A 76 -4.78 -14.09 11.29
CA ALA A 76 -5.61 -12.95 10.89
C ALA A 76 -6.22 -13.10 9.49
N ILE A 77 -5.57 -13.88 8.62
CA ILE A 77 -6.06 -14.17 7.26
C ILE A 77 -6.37 -15.65 7.12
N LEU A 78 -5.46 -16.51 7.58
CA LEU A 78 -5.53 -17.95 7.33
C LEU A 78 -6.19 -18.74 8.46
N GLY A 79 -6.41 -18.12 9.63
CA GLY A 79 -7.09 -18.73 10.77
C GLY A 79 -8.57 -18.37 10.89
N THR A 80 -9.14 -17.68 9.91
CA THR A 80 -10.56 -17.32 9.87
C THR A 80 -11.38 -18.45 9.25
N ASP A 81 -12.71 -18.41 9.46
CA ASP A 81 -13.64 -19.39 8.87
C ASP A 81 -13.64 -19.33 7.33
N ASP A 82 -13.36 -18.14 6.77
CA ASP A 82 -13.26 -17.91 5.32
C ASP A 82 -12.00 -17.09 4.99
N PRO A 83 -10.85 -17.76 4.76
CA PRO A 83 -9.59 -17.11 4.43
C PRO A 83 -9.63 -16.42 3.06
N THR A 84 -10.43 -16.95 2.13
CA THR A 84 -10.61 -16.43 0.77
C THR A 84 -11.26 -15.05 0.83
N ALA A 85 -12.42 -14.94 1.49
CA ALA A 85 -13.09 -13.64 1.66
C ALA A 85 -12.25 -12.66 2.49
N THR A 86 -11.55 -13.16 3.51
CA THR A 86 -10.66 -12.33 4.34
C THR A 86 -9.54 -11.71 3.51
N LEU A 87 -8.89 -12.50 2.64
CA LEU A 87 -7.84 -12.00 1.76
C LEU A 87 -8.38 -11.03 0.69
N LYS A 88 -9.56 -11.29 0.12
CA LYS A 88 -10.23 -10.35 -0.80
C LYS A 88 -10.44 -8.99 -0.15
N ASN A 89 -10.98 -8.98 1.08
CA ASN A 89 -11.18 -7.74 1.86
C ASN A 89 -9.86 -7.00 2.12
N VAL A 90 -8.78 -7.73 2.40
CA VAL A 90 -7.43 -7.14 2.55
C VAL A 90 -6.94 -6.54 1.23
N PHE A 91 -7.16 -7.17 0.08
CA PHE A 91 -6.78 -6.56 -1.20
C PHE A 91 -7.62 -5.32 -1.54
N ASP A 92 -8.92 -5.33 -1.24
CA ASP A 92 -9.79 -4.18 -1.44
C ASP A 92 -9.37 -2.98 -0.59
N LEU A 93 -8.82 -3.20 0.61
CA LEU A 93 -8.22 -2.15 1.44
C LEU A 93 -7.15 -1.35 0.67
N TYR A 94 -6.38 -2.01 -0.20
CA TYR A 94 -5.33 -1.41 -1.00
C TYR A 94 -5.80 -0.92 -2.38
N ASN A 95 -7.04 -1.20 -2.79
CA ASN A 95 -7.63 -0.74 -4.03
C ASN A 95 -8.12 0.74 -3.94
N HIS A 96 -7.23 1.65 -3.57
CA HIS A 96 -7.57 3.05 -3.27
C HIS A 96 -8.13 3.84 -4.46
N ASN A 97 -7.75 3.46 -5.68
CA ASN A 97 -8.25 4.08 -6.91
C ASN A 97 -9.55 3.44 -7.41
N GLN A 98 -10.06 2.41 -6.73
CA GLN A 98 -11.24 1.63 -7.11
C GLN A 98 -11.18 1.20 -8.58
N ALA A 99 -9.98 0.80 -9.05
CA ALA A 99 -9.81 0.39 -10.43
C ALA A 99 -10.56 -0.91 -10.68
N VAL A 100 -11.40 -0.91 -11.72
CA VAL A 100 -12.19 -2.08 -12.13
C VAL A 100 -11.30 -3.30 -12.38
N GLN A 101 -10.14 -3.09 -13.01
CA GLN A 101 -9.17 -4.16 -13.27
C GLN A 101 -8.65 -4.81 -11.98
N ASN A 102 -8.39 -4.01 -10.94
CA ASN A 102 -7.96 -4.53 -9.64
C ASN A 102 -9.08 -5.35 -9.01
N HIS A 103 -10.33 -4.89 -9.10
CA HIS A 103 -11.47 -5.64 -8.59
C HIS A 103 -11.63 -6.99 -9.29
N ILE A 104 -11.42 -7.06 -10.61
CA ILE A 104 -11.40 -8.34 -11.34
C ILE A 104 -10.30 -9.26 -10.81
N TYR A 105 -9.09 -8.75 -10.56
CA TYR A 105 -8.02 -9.56 -9.96
C TYR A 105 -8.34 -10.03 -8.54
N ILE A 106 -9.00 -9.20 -7.74
CA ILE A 106 -9.43 -9.57 -6.39
C ILE A 106 -10.49 -10.67 -6.47
N GLU A 107 -11.46 -10.52 -7.37
CA GLU A 107 -12.53 -11.51 -7.55
C GLU A 107 -12.04 -12.84 -8.14
N SER A 108 -10.96 -12.83 -8.92
CA SER A 108 -10.33 -14.04 -9.45
C SER A 108 -9.89 -15.02 -8.37
N LEU A 109 -9.72 -14.55 -7.12
CA LEU A 109 -9.33 -15.40 -6.01
C LEU A 109 -10.47 -16.35 -5.61
N GLN A 110 -10.36 -17.63 -5.99
CA GLN A 110 -11.41 -18.64 -5.79
C GLN A 110 -11.26 -19.42 -4.49
N ASN A 111 -10.02 -19.84 -4.15
CA ASN A 111 -9.80 -20.71 -3.01
C ASN A 111 -8.41 -20.53 -2.40
N ILE A 112 -8.31 -20.78 -1.09
CA ILE A 112 -7.07 -20.81 -0.33
C ILE A 112 -7.07 -22.09 0.53
N GLU A 113 -6.14 -22.99 0.24
CA GLU A 113 -5.96 -24.23 1.01
C GLU A 113 -4.66 -24.18 1.81
N GLN A 114 -4.66 -24.89 2.94
CA GLN A 114 -3.56 -24.89 3.88
C GLN A 114 -3.21 -26.31 4.29
N GLU A 115 -1.92 -26.64 4.19
CA GLU A 115 -1.39 -27.96 4.50
C GLU A 115 -0.16 -27.81 5.38
N GLN A 116 -0.14 -28.47 6.54
CA GLN A 116 1.05 -28.54 7.39
C GLN A 116 2.06 -29.49 6.75
N VAL A 117 3.25 -28.99 6.44
CA VAL A 117 4.31 -29.72 5.74
C VAL A 117 5.57 -29.82 6.60
N VAL A 118 6.24 -30.96 6.47
CA VAL A 118 7.53 -31.22 7.13
C VAL A 118 8.54 -31.61 6.06
N ALA A 119 9.65 -30.88 5.99
CA ALA A 119 10.72 -31.15 5.06
C ALA A 119 12.03 -31.48 5.80
N PRO A 120 12.74 -32.56 5.43
CA PRO A 120 14.08 -32.81 5.95
C PRO A 120 15.06 -31.78 5.36
N ILE A 121 15.80 -31.10 6.23
CA ILE A 121 16.86 -30.15 5.88
C ILE A 121 18.19 -30.60 6.50
N ARG A 122 19.31 -30.22 5.88
CA ARG A 122 20.65 -30.45 6.47
C ARG A 122 21.20 -29.15 7.01
N VAL A 123 21.46 -29.09 8.31
CA VAL A 123 22.11 -27.96 8.98
C VAL A 123 23.40 -28.48 9.61
N SER A 124 24.55 -27.92 9.20
CA SER A 124 25.88 -28.32 9.71
C SER A 124 26.15 -29.83 9.64
N GLY A 125 25.74 -30.48 8.53
CA GLY A 125 25.93 -31.92 8.32
C GLY A 125 24.98 -32.83 9.11
N LYS A 126 24.08 -32.28 9.94
CA LYS A 126 23.05 -33.02 10.66
C LYS A 126 21.70 -32.88 9.97
N THR A 127 20.94 -33.97 9.90
CA THR A 127 19.56 -33.95 9.40
C THR A 127 18.64 -33.38 10.47
N CYS A 128 17.85 -32.37 10.11
CA CYS A 128 16.82 -31.74 10.93
C CYS A 128 15.51 -31.72 10.14
N PHE A 129 14.38 -31.61 10.84
CA PHE A 129 13.08 -31.42 10.20
C PHE A 129 12.66 -29.96 10.32
N ALA A 130 12.30 -29.34 9.20
CA ALA A 130 11.69 -28.03 9.15
C ALA A 130 10.17 -28.18 9.03
N TYR A 131 9.44 -27.48 9.90
CA TYR A 131 7.98 -27.40 9.87
C TYR A 131 7.55 -26.12 9.16
N GLY A 132 6.52 -26.19 8.33
CA GLY A 132 5.93 -25.02 7.69
C GLY A 132 4.51 -25.27 7.23
N THR A 133 3.84 -24.21 6.80
CA THR A 133 2.52 -24.29 6.17
C THR A 133 2.66 -24.06 4.67
N LYS A 134 2.21 -25.01 3.87
CA LYS A 134 2.01 -24.83 2.43
C LYS A 134 0.66 -24.19 2.21
N ILE A 135 0.66 -23.07 1.48
CA ILE A 135 -0.55 -22.33 1.12
C ILE A 135 -0.74 -22.46 -0.38
N SER A 136 -1.87 -23.03 -0.80
CA SER A 136 -2.25 -23.14 -2.21
C SER A 136 -3.34 -22.13 -2.50
N VAL A 137 -3.16 -21.30 -3.53
CA VAL A 137 -4.15 -20.30 -3.95
C VAL A 137 -4.62 -20.62 -5.37
N THR A 138 -5.93 -20.68 -5.56
CA THR A 138 -6.56 -20.91 -6.86
C THR A 138 -7.10 -19.60 -7.40
N LEU A 139 -6.75 -19.27 -8.64
CA LEU A 139 -7.17 -18.06 -9.36
C LEU A 139 -7.91 -18.43 -10.65
N ASP A 140 -8.94 -17.67 -11.02
CA ASP A 140 -9.70 -17.79 -12.28
C ASP A 140 -9.95 -16.43 -12.95
#